data_AF-A0A0P1MI82-F1
#
_entry.id   AF-A0A0P1MI82-F1
#
_cell.length_a   1.000
_cell.length_b   1.000
_cell.length_c   1.000
_cell.angle_alpha   90.00
_cell.angle_beta   90.00
_cell.angle_gamma   90.00
#
_symmetry.space_group_name_H-M   'P 1'
#
loop_
_entity.id
_entity.type
_entity.pdbx_description
1 polymer ?
#
loop_
_entity_poly.entity_id
_entity_poly.type
_entity_poly.pdbx_seq_one_letter_code
_entity_poly.pdbx_strand_id
1 'polypeptide(L)'
;MKKLILILLILIGSVVYSQVETSSPRSYAMPQFYFSALNFAGDMSQNGSRVDIYVQVPYEYLQFVKEGDRYVASYEVDVRIITPKGKDVVEKVWTQKVIADNFDQTTSRAFWDISQAFLNLPFGEYKISVQVIDIDTKRGLKKEGTISVRNFAQRPITISDLMMVSSVKVEDGVKTIVPNVLNTISTSGDKNFYLFFEVYNNTNISDSVDITYKIDKIKKRKREQDVSFTGAVKEFIKPGKNSIIFEVSEPKIGFGDYIISVQVKMSSNPDYYFTAQRGFVVRWHEIPELITDLDKAIEQLVYIAKPEELNYIKSAQDDTEKEKRFLEFWRKKDPTPNTVKNELMEEYYSRVKYANEHFGHYLEGWKTDMGMVYIIFGPPSSVDRHPFDINAKPYEIWYYYEINRRFIFLDETGFGDYRLITPLWDEWTRNIWR
;
A
#
# COMPACT_ATOMS: atom_id res chain seq x y z
N MET A 1 2.95 -23.78 -61.41
CA MET A 1 2.24 -22.52 -61.07
C MET A 1 2.33 -22.33 -59.57
N LYS A 2 3.03 -21.29 -59.14
CA LYS A 2 3.48 -21.06 -57.75
C LYS A 2 2.29 -20.61 -56.88
N LYS A 3 2.09 -21.26 -55.73
CA LYS A 3 1.11 -20.85 -54.71
C LYS A 3 1.66 -19.63 -53.95
N LEU A 4 0.93 -18.52 -54.00
CA LEU A 4 1.19 -17.32 -53.20
C LEU A 4 0.82 -17.62 -51.73
N ILE A 5 1.78 -17.51 -50.81
CA ILE A 5 1.54 -17.51 -49.38
C ILE A 5 1.32 -16.05 -48.97
N LEU A 6 0.10 -15.75 -48.55
CA LEU A 6 -0.27 -14.46 -47.97
C LEU A 6 0.17 -14.46 -46.50
N ILE A 7 1.27 -13.76 -46.18
CA ILE A 7 1.69 -13.54 -44.80
C ILE A 7 0.84 -12.41 -44.23
N LEU A 8 -0.07 -12.76 -43.32
CA LEU A 8 -0.88 -11.82 -42.55
C LEU A 8 0.03 -11.19 -41.48
N LEU A 9 0.49 -9.96 -41.71
CA LEU A 9 1.19 -9.14 -40.72
C LEU A 9 0.17 -8.66 -39.67
N ILE A 10 0.17 -9.32 -38.51
CA ILE A 10 -0.56 -8.86 -37.32
C ILE A 10 0.19 -7.63 -36.79
N LEU A 11 -0.35 -6.44 -37.06
CA LEU A 11 0.07 -5.21 -36.39
C LEU A 11 -0.42 -5.30 -34.94
N ILE A 12 0.48 -5.67 -34.02
CA ILE A 12 0.27 -5.49 -32.58
C ILE A 12 0.41 -3.98 -32.34
N GLY A 13 -0.71 -3.28 -32.26
CA GLY A 13 -0.75 -1.89 -31.80
C GLY A 13 -0.37 -1.85 -30.32
N SER A 14 0.89 -1.59 -30.04
CA SER A 14 1.33 -1.15 -28.71
C SER A 14 0.65 0.18 -28.43
N VAL A 15 -0.29 0.22 -27.49
CA VAL A 15 -0.79 1.50 -26.97
C VAL A 15 0.33 2.09 -26.12
N VAL A 16 1.13 2.97 -26.71
CA VAL A 16 2.15 3.75 -25.99
C VAL A 16 1.41 4.87 -25.26
N TYR A 17 1.09 4.64 -23.97
CA TYR A 17 0.65 5.70 -23.07
C TYR A 17 1.85 6.57 -22.69
N SER A 18 2.27 7.45 -23.59
CA SER A 18 3.18 8.57 -23.27
C SER A 18 2.42 9.88 -23.46
N GLN A 19 1.44 10.12 -22.59
CA GLN A 19 0.78 11.42 -22.51
C GLN A 19 1.24 12.08 -21.21
N VAL A 20 2.05 13.13 -21.36
CA VAL A 20 2.31 14.08 -20.27
C VAL A 20 1.00 14.80 -19.99
N GLU A 21 0.43 14.62 -18.81
CA GLU A 21 -0.79 15.32 -18.40
C GLU A 21 -0.45 16.81 -18.23
N THR A 22 -1.20 17.67 -18.93
CA THR A 22 -1.06 19.14 -18.89
C THR A 22 -1.88 19.79 -17.77
N SER A 23 -2.66 19.00 -17.03
CA SER A 23 -3.38 19.45 -15.84
C SER A 23 -2.56 19.18 -14.59
N SER A 24 -2.65 20.07 -13.59
CA SER A 24 -2.18 19.81 -12.22
C SER A 24 -2.54 18.38 -11.84
N PRO A 25 -1.61 17.56 -11.31
CA PRO A 25 -1.96 16.23 -10.86
C PRO A 25 -3.14 16.40 -9.90
N ARG A 26 -4.33 15.94 -10.31
CA ARG A 26 -5.38 15.63 -9.33
C ARG A 26 -4.66 14.74 -8.35
N SER A 27 -4.51 15.21 -7.11
CA SER A 27 -3.73 14.56 -6.06
C SER A 27 -3.71 13.05 -6.33
N TYR A 28 -2.55 12.53 -6.75
CA TYR A 28 -2.42 11.10 -7.06
C TYR A 28 -2.66 10.23 -5.82
N ALA A 29 -2.95 10.84 -4.66
CA ALA A 29 -3.80 10.26 -3.64
C ALA A 29 -5.21 10.05 -4.22
N MET A 30 -5.34 9.09 -5.13
CA MET A 30 -6.62 8.42 -5.36
C MET A 30 -7.21 8.08 -3.99
N PRO A 31 -8.53 8.21 -3.80
CA PRO A 31 -9.12 7.83 -2.53
C PRO A 31 -8.63 6.43 -2.14
N GLN A 32 -8.26 6.23 -0.88
CA GLN A 32 -7.72 4.95 -0.44
C GLN A 32 -8.71 4.36 0.56
N PHE A 33 -9.31 3.22 0.20
CA PHE A 33 -9.87 2.32 1.20
C PHE A 33 -8.91 1.14 1.39
N TYR A 34 -8.99 0.48 2.54
CA TYR A 34 -8.21 -0.71 2.84
C TYR A 34 -9.15 -1.86 3.07
N PHE A 35 -8.74 -3.07 2.68
CA PHE A 35 -9.51 -4.25 3.03
C PHE A 35 -8.59 -5.39 3.48
N SER A 36 -9.15 -6.24 4.33
CA SER A 36 -8.51 -7.48 4.78
C SER A 36 -9.53 -8.60 4.72
N ALA A 37 -9.17 -9.70 4.08
CA ALA A 37 -9.94 -10.94 4.09
C ALA A 37 -9.16 -11.99 4.89
N LEU A 38 -9.81 -12.59 5.89
CA LEU A 38 -9.20 -13.54 6.83
C LEU A 38 -10.02 -14.82 6.88
N ASN A 39 -9.36 -15.96 6.70
CA ASN A 39 -10.01 -17.25 6.76
C ASN A 39 -10.05 -17.82 8.20
N PHE A 40 -11.25 -18.07 8.69
CA PHE A 40 -11.55 -18.72 9.97
C PHE A 40 -12.35 -20.00 9.71
N ALA A 41 -12.37 -20.92 10.69
CA ALA A 41 -13.34 -21.99 10.64
C ALA A 41 -14.73 -21.37 10.72
N GLY A 42 -15.59 -21.71 9.76
CA GLY A 42 -17.02 -21.43 9.88
C GLY A 42 -17.67 -22.38 10.87
N ASP A 43 -18.95 -22.68 10.66
CA ASP A 43 -19.68 -23.71 11.41
C ASP A 43 -19.19 -25.13 11.02
N MET A 44 -17.88 -25.39 11.14
CA MET A 44 -17.14 -26.62 10.84
C MET A 44 -17.78 -27.50 9.75
N SER A 45 -18.26 -26.88 8.67
CA SER A 45 -18.97 -27.58 7.61
C SER A 45 -17.95 -28.37 6.80
N GLN A 46 -18.28 -29.60 6.41
CA GLN A 46 -17.34 -30.46 5.69
C GLN A 46 -16.91 -29.90 4.32
N ASN A 47 -17.58 -28.85 3.82
CA ASN A 47 -17.45 -28.40 2.44
C ASN A 47 -16.92 -26.96 2.28
N GLY A 48 -16.62 -26.25 3.37
CA GLY A 48 -16.16 -24.87 3.29
C GLY A 48 -15.81 -24.25 4.64
N SER A 49 -15.22 -23.06 4.61
CA SER A 49 -14.87 -22.28 5.80
C SER A 49 -15.21 -20.81 5.62
N ARG A 50 -15.17 -20.06 6.73
CA ARG A 50 -15.63 -18.67 6.81
C ARG A 50 -14.50 -17.73 6.39
N VAL A 51 -14.83 -16.73 5.60
CA VAL A 51 -13.93 -15.63 5.26
C VAL A 51 -14.55 -14.35 5.79
N ASP A 52 -13.88 -13.75 6.76
CA ASP A 52 -14.26 -12.46 7.35
C ASP A 52 -13.57 -11.36 6.55
N ILE A 53 -14.35 -10.38 6.12
CA ILE A 53 -13.93 -9.28 5.25
C ILE A 53 -14.14 -7.98 6.02
N TYR A 54 -13.05 -7.26 6.20
CA TYR A 54 -13.02 -5.95 6.84
C TYR A 54 -12.69 -4.90 5.78
N VAL A 55 -13.47 -3.83 5.73
CA VAL A 55 -13.26 -2.71 4.81
C VAL A 55 -13.18 -1.43 5.63
N GLN A 56 -12.04 -0.76 5.55
CA GLN A 56 -11.77 0.50 6.22
C GLN A 56 -11.81 1.65 5.22
N VAL A 57 -12.67 2.64 5.48
CA VAL A 57 -12.84 3.82 4.63
C VAL A 57 -12.57 5.09 5.46
N PRO A 58 -11.49 5.83 5.16
CA PRO A 58 -11.21 7.14 5.77
C PRO A 58 -12.29 8.18 5.45
N TYR A 59 -12.60 9.06 6.40
CA TYR A 59 -13.65 10.05 6.24
C TYR A 59 -13.32 11.06 5.14
N GLU A 60 -12.04 11.45 4.99
CA GLU A 60 -11.59 12.39 3.95
C GLU A 60 -11.91 11.93 2.50
N TYR A 61 -12.29 10.66 2.31
CA TYR A 61 -12.64 10.09 1.01
C TYR A 61 -14.14 9.86 0.81
N LEU A 62 -14.97 10.24 1.79
CA LEU A 62 -16.41 10.17 1.72
C LEU A 62 -17.00 11.56 1.47
N GLN A 63 -18.05 11.62 0.67
CA GLN A 63 -18.84 12.83 0.51
C GLN A 63 -19.85 12.92 1.65
N PHE A 64 -19.58 13.82 2.59
CA PHE A 64 -20.53 14.13 3.65
C PHE A 64 -21.55 15.17 3.18
N VAL A 65 -22.81 14.95 3.55
CA VAL A 65 -23.94 15.87 3.40
C VAL A 65 -24.39 16.31 4.79
N LYS A 66 -24.68 17.61 4.95
CA LYS A 66 -25.18 18.12 6.23
C LYS A 66 -26.64 17.69 6.44
N GLU A 67 -26.91 16.98 7.53
CA GLU A 67 -28.25 16.57 7.97
C GLU A 67 -28.50 17.14 9.38
N GLY A 68 -29.24 18.25 9.48
CA GLY A 68 -29.45 18.96 10.74
C GLY A 68 -28.13 19.52 11.29
N ASP A 69 -27.78 19.12 12.51
CA ASP A 69 -26.55 19.53 13.19
C ASP A 69 -25.36 18.58 12.94
N ARG A 70 -25.55 17.52 12.14
CA ARG A 70 -24.52 16.51 11.85
C ARG A 70 -24.23 16.42 10.36
N TYR A 71 -23.19 15.66 10.05
CA TYR A 71 -22.76 15.35 8.70
C TYR A 71 -22.90 13.85 8.49
N VAL A 72 -23.48 13.46 7.36
CA VAL A 72 -23.79 12.07 7.03
C VAL A 72 -23.18 11.73 5.69
N ALA A 73 -22.51 10.60 5.62
CA ALA A 73 -22.08 9.99 4.36
C ALA A 73 -22.60 8.55 4.30
N SER A 74 -22.78 8.02 3.10
CA SER A 74 -23.07 6.60 2.92
C SER A 74 -22.22 6.03 1.79
N TYR A 75 -21.74 4.80 1.98
CA TYR A 75 -20.99 4.09 0.96
C TYR A 75 -21.49 2.65 0.82
N GLU A 76 -21.36 2.11 -0.37
CA GLU A 76 -21.63 0.72 -0.70
C GLU A 76 -20.32 -0.04 -0.87
N VAL A 77 -20.29 -1.28 -0.40
CA VAL A 77 -19.19 -2.22 -0.65
C VAL A 77 -19.72 -3.37 -1.48
N ASP A 78 -19.15 -3.58 -2.67
CA ASP A 78 -19.33 -4.76 -3.51
C ASP A 78 -18.10 -5.67 -3.41
N VAL A 79 -18.31 -6.89 -2.91
CA VAL A 79 -17.29 -7.95 -2.88
C VAL A 79 -17.65 -9.04 -3.87
N ARG A 80 -16.74 -9.29 -4.81
CA ARG A 80 -16.80 -10.42 -5.74
C ARG A 80 -15.68 -11.43 -5.49
N ILE A 81 -16.04 -12.70 -5.38
CA ILE A 81 -15.12 -13.82 -5.27
C ILE A 81 -15.06 -14.55 -6.61
N ILE A 82 -13.85 -14.71 -7.14
CA ILE A 82 -13.60 -15.20 -8.48
C ILE A 82 -12.61 -16.37 -8.39
N THR A 83 -12.92 -17.48 -9.06
CA THR A 83 -11.97 -18.60 -9.19
C THR A 83 -10.70 -18.16 -9.95
N PRO A 84 -9.58 -18.90 -9.83
CA PRO A 84 -8.37 -18.59 -10.59
C PRO A 84 -8.57 -18.62 -12.12
N LYS A 85 -9.59 -19.34 -12.60
CA LYS A 85 -10.00 -19.42 -14.01
C LYS A 85 -10.90 -18.25 -14.46
N GLY A 86 -11.19 -17.28 -13.58
CA GLY A 86 -12.00 -16.10 -13.91
C GLY A 86 -13.51 -16.30 -13.80
N LYS A 87 -13.98 -17.44 -13.28
CA LYS A 87 -15.42 -17.66 -13.02
C LYS A 87 -15.83 -17.05 -11.69
N ASP A 88 -16.89 -16.24 -11.67
CA ASP A 88 -17.51 -15.73 -10.45
C ASP A 88 -18.07 -16.86 -9.59
N VAL A 89 -17.87 -16.75 -8.27
CA VAL A 89 -18.29 -17.72 -7.25
C VAL A 89 -19.43 -17.16 -6.44
N VAL A 90 -19.27 -15.95 -5.90
CA VAL A 90 -20.26 -15.25 -5.10
C VAL A 90 -20.01 -13.76 -5.15
N GLU A 91 -21.09 -12.99 -5.07
CA GLU A 91 -21.11 -11.55 -4.91
C GLU A 91 -21.80 -11.21 -3.60
N LYS A 92 -21.28 -10.23 -2.86
CA LYS A 92 -21.89 -9.73 -1.64
C LYS A 92 -21.79 -8.21 -1.61
N VAL A 93 -22.96 -7.58 -1.46
CA VAL A 93 -23.09 -6.14 -1.41
C VAL A 93 -23.67 -5.72 -0.07
N TRP A 94 -23.14 -4.66 0.53
CA TRP A 94 -23.75 -4.01 1.69
C TRP A 94 -23.54 -2.51 1.67
N THR A 95 -24.42 -1.79 2.35
CA THR A 95 -24.34 -0.34 2.50
C THR A 95 -24.01 0.01 3.95
N GLN A 96 -23.19 1.04 4.13
CA GLN A 96 -22.79 1.55 5.43
C GLN A 96 -23.06 3.05 5.51
N LYS A 97 -23.66 3.47 6.63
CA LYS A 97 -23.91 4.88 6.96
C LYS A 97 -22.90 5.36 7.99
N VAL A 98 -22.26 6.49 7.71
CA VAL A 98 -21.26 7.14 8.57
C VAL A 98 -21.79 8.47 9.04
N ILE A 99 -21.58 8.80 10.32
CA ILE A 99 -22.03 10.05 10.92
C ILE A 99 -20.81 10.75 11.52
N ALA A 100 -20.61 12.00 11.13
CA ALA A 100 -19.63 12.91 11.70
C ALA A 100 -20.37 14.03 12.48
N ASP A 101 -19.88 14.33 13.67
CA ASP A 101 -20.49 15.29 14.60
C ASP A 101 -20.20 16.74 14.20
N ASN A 102 -19.13 16.99 13.45
CA ASN A 102 -18.73 18.32 13.01
C ASN A 102 -17.99 18.27 11.66
N PHE A 103 -17.79 19.43 11.05
CA PHE A 103 -17.15 19.55 9.74
C PHE A 103 -15.70 19.05 9.76
N ASP A 104 -14.92 19.33 10.80
CA ASP A 104 -13.51 18.95 10.87
C ASP A 104 -13.30 17.43 10.80
N GLN A 105 -14.22 16.65 11.38
CA GLN A 105 -14.22 15.19 11.25
C GLN A 105 -14.37 14.72 9.80
N THR A 106 -15.18 15.42 8.99
CA THR A 106 -15.47 15.01 7.59
C THR A 106 -14.24 15.05 6.68
N THR A 107 -13.26 15.89 7.01
CA THR A 107 -12.04 16.08 6.21
C THR A 107 -10.80 15.47 6.87
N SER A 108 -10.94 14.81 8.02
CA SER A 108 -9.82 14.36 8.83
C SER A 108 -9.36 12.94 8.49
N ARG A 109 -8.04 12.75 8.43
CA ARG A 109 -7.39 11.41 8.33
C ARG A 109 -7.46 10.61 9.63
N ALA A 110 -7.76 11.27 10.75
CA ALA A 110 -7.85 10.61 12.05
C ALA A 110 -9.16 9.82 12.23
N PHE A 111 -10.13 10.01 11.33
CA PHE A 111 -11.43 9.34 11.38
C PHE A 111 -11.58 8.42 10.18
N TRP A 112 -12.03 7.20 10.47
CA TRP A 112 -12.33 6.18 9.49
C TRP A 112 -13.48 5.32 10.00
N ASP A 113 -14.22 4.72 9.07
CA ASP A 113 -15.21 3.71 9.37
C ASP A 113 -14.66 2.33 9.00
N ILE A 114 -14.99 1.30 9.79
CA ILE A 114 -14.72 -0.10 9.45
C ILE A 114 -16.05 -0.82 9.32
N SER A 115 -16.38 -1.24 8.11
CA SER A 115 -17.48 -2.18 7.88
C SER A 115 -16.97 -3.60 7.73
N GLN A 116 -17.83 -4.56 8.08
CA GLN A 116 -17.47 -5.97 8.05
C GLN A 116 -18.59 -6.83 7.48
N ALA A 117 -18.19 -7.89 6.79
CA ALA A 117 -19.07 -8.93 6.29
C ALA A 117 -18.34 -10.28 6.32
N PHE A 118 -19.07 -11.38 6.33
CA PHE A 118 -18.47 -12.70 6.14
C PHE A 118 -19.11 -13.47 4.98
N LEU A 119 -18.36 -14.42 4.43
CA LEU A 119 -18.79 -15.37 3.41
C LEU A 119 -18.39 -16.78 3.84
N ASN A 120 -19.23 -17.78 3.58
CA ASN A 120 -18.81 -19.18 3.66
C ASN A 120 -18.44 -19.64 2.26
N LEU A 121 -17.18 -20.03 2.06
CA LEU A 121 -16.64 -20.40 0.75
C LEU A 121 -16.18 -21.86 0.75
N PRO A 122 -16.32 -22.58 -0.37
CA PRO A 122 -15.70 -23.88 -0.53
C PRO A 122 -14.19 -23.81 -0.42
N PHE A 123 -13.54 -24.90 -0.01
CA PHE A 123 -12.09 -24.95 0.07
C PHE A 123 -11.43 -24.70 -1.29
N GLY A 124 -10.36 -23.91 -1.32
CA GLY A 124 -9.63 -23.58 -2.53
C GLY A 124 -9.04 -22.17 -2.53
N GLU A 125 -8.39 -21.85 -3.63
CA GLU A 125 -7.79 -20.54 -3.89
C GLU A 125 -8.75 -19.68 -4.70
N TYR A 126 -8.89 -18.41 -4.35
CA TYR A 126 -9.73 -17.45 -5.07
C TYR A 126 -9.05 -16.09 -5.18
N LYS A 127 -9.50 -15.31 -6.16
CA LYS A 127 -9.33 -13.86 -6.21
C LYS A 127 -10.53 -13.20 -5.53
N ILE A 128 -10.27 -12.14 -4.77
CA ILE A 128 -11.29 -11.26 -4.20
C ILE A 128 -11.16 -9.89 -4.88
N SER A 129 -12.27 -9.33 -5.32
CA SER A 129 -12.40 -7.99 -5.87
C SER A 129 -13.34 -7.21 -4.97
N VAL A 130 -12.83 -6.20 -4.27
CA VAL A 130 -13.61 -5.32 -3.40
C VAL A 130 -13.74 -3.97 -4.08
N GLN A 131 -14.96 -3.47 -4.20
CA GLN A 131 -15.25 -2.14 -4.70
C GLN A 131 -15.99 -1.33 -3.64
N VAL A 132 -15.52 -0.13 -3.35
CA VAL A 132 -16.20 0.83 -2.46
C VAL A 132 -16.73 1.96 -3.32
N ILE A 133 -18.02 2.28 -3.19
CA ILE A 133 -18.71 3.31 -3.96
C ILE A 133 -19.35 4.30 -3.00
N ASP A 134 -18.96 5.56 -3.10
CA ASP A 134 -19.62 6.65 -2.38
C ASP A 134 -21.01 6.90 -3.01
N ILE A 135 -22.06 6.89 -2.17
CA ILE A 135 -23.44 6.89 -2.66
C ILE A 135 -23.83 8.23 -3.29
N ASP A 136 -23.31 9.34 -2.80
CA ASP A 136 -23.68 10.68 -3.28
C ASP A 136 -22.97 11.02 -4.59
N THR A 137 -21.67 10.75 -4.68
CA THR A 137 -20.85 11.07 -5.86
C THR A 137 -20.89 9.99 -6.94
N LYS A 138 -21.32 8.77 -6.59
CA LYS A 138 -21.24 7.55 -7.44
C LYS A 138 -19.83 7.19 -7.87
N ARG A 139 -18.81 7.82 -7.28
CA ARG A 139 -17.42 7.48 -7.52
C ARG A 139 -17.07 6.28 -6.67
N GLY A 140 -16.36 5.34 -7.27
CA GLY A 140 -15.92 4.17 -6.56
C GLY A 140 -14.53 3.74 -6.98
N LEU A 141 -13.94 2.93 -6.12
CA LEU A 141 -12.61 2.38 -6.29
C LEU A 141 -12.65 0.90 -6.08
N LYS A 142 -11.82 0.20 -6.84
CA LYS A 142 -11.71 -1.24 -6.78
C LYS A 142 -10.30 -1.62 -6.35
N LYS A 143 -10.20 -2.56 -5.42
CA LYS A 143 -8.95 -3.24 -5.05
C LYS A 143 -9.15 -4.74 -5.17
N GLU A 144 -8.07 -5.43 -5.52
CA GLU A 144 -8.07 -6.89 -5.68
C GLU A 144 -7.07 -7.54 -4.74
N GLY A 145 -7.32 -8.80 -4.41
CA GLY A 145 -6.45 -9.62 -3.59
C GLY A 145 -6.69 -11.11 -3.86
N THR A 146 -6.03 -11.94 -3.07
CA THR A 146 -6.17 -13.40 -3.13
C THR A 146 -6.56 -13.94 -1.76
N ILE A 147 -7.35 -15.00 -1.74
CA ILE A 147 -7.76 -15.69 -0.51
C ILE A 147 -7.54 -17.21 -0.68
N SER A 148 -7.01 -17.83 0.37
CA SER A 148 -6.85 -19.28 0.47
C SER A 148 -7.80 -19.80 1.54
N VAL A 149 -8.84 -20.50 1.11
CA VAL A 149 -9.89 -21.05 1.96
C VAL A 149 -9.53 -22.48 2.31
N ARG A 150 -9.12 -22.73 3.56
CA ARG A 150 -8.61 -24.03 3.99
C ARG A 150 -9.63 -24.82 4.80
N ASN A 151 -9.38 -26.13 4.85
CA ASN A 151 -10.10 -27.04 5.71
C ASN A 151 -9.38 -27.16 7.07
N PHE A 152 -10.00 -26.63 8.11
CA PHE A 152 -9.44 -26.61 9.46
C PHE A 152 -9.52 -27.96 10.19
N ALA A 153 -10.29 -28.93 9.69
CA ALA A 153 -10.50 -30.24 10.33
C ALA A 153 -9.52 -31.34 9.87
N GLN A 154 -8.68 -31.09 8.87
CA GLN A 154 -7.80 -32.11 8.26
C GLN A 154 -6.57 -32.48 9.10
N ARG A 155 -6.23 -31.69 10.13
CA ARG A 155 -5.05 -31.91 10.97
C ARG A 155 -5.45 -31.89 12.44
N PRO A 156 -4.69 -32.57 13.33
CA PRO A 156 -4.93 -32.55 14.77
C PRO A 156 -5.00 -31.13 15.35
N ILE A 157 -4.16 -30.24 14.82
CA ILE A 157 -4.19 -28.81 15.13
C ILE A 157 -4.11 -27.99 13.85
N THR A 158 -4.92 -26.95 13.76
CA THR A 158 -4.85 -25.91 12.72
C THR A 158 -5.05 -24.53 13.33
N ILE A 159 -4.67 -23.47 12.62
CA ILE A 159 -4.93 -22.09 13.06
C ILE A 159 -5.52 -21.27 11.92
N SER A 160 -6.35 -20.28 12.26
CA SER A 160 -6.89 -19.30 11.32
C SER A 160 -5.80 -18.45 10.69
N ASP A 161 -6.19 -17.59 9.74
CA ASP A 161 -5.33 -16.47 9.38
C ASP A 161 -5.05 -15.57 10.60
N LEU A 162 -3.91 -14.90 10.55
CA LEU A 162 -3.46 -13.99 11.61
C LEU A 162 -4.07 -12.60 11.37
N MET A 163 -4.77 -12.10 12.37
CA MET A 163 -5.28 -10.73 12.42
C MET A 163 -4.33 -9.86 13.22
N MET A 164 -3.87 -8.76 12.62
CA MET A 164 -3.26 -7.68 13.39
C MET A 164 -4.37 -6.86 14.06
N VAL A 165 -4.13 -6.46 15.30
CA VAL A 165 -5.11 -5.76 16.14
C VAL A 165 -4.60 -4.36 16.44
N SER A 166 -5.44 -3.36 16.21
CA SER A 166 -5.13 -1.96 16.48
C SER A 166 -5.42 -1.57 17.93
N SER A 167 -6.49 -2.12 18.52
CA SER A 167 -6.80 -1.93 19.94
C SER A 167 -7.64 -3.09 20.49
N VAL A 168 -7.47 -3.33 21.79
CA VAL A 168 -8.30 -4.26 22.57
C VAL A 168 -9.01 -3.45 23.63
N LYS A 169 -10.33 -3.36 23.54
CA LYS A 169 -11.18 -2.73 24.57
C LYS A 169 -11.76 -3.81 25.46
N VAL A 170 -11.78 -3.58 26.77
CA VAL A 170 -12.43 -4.46 27.73
C VAL A 170 -13.53 -3.67 28.40
N GLU A 171 -14.78 -3.99 28.08
CA GLU A 171 -15.97 -3.38 28.66
C GLU A 171 -16.82 -4.50 29.26
N ASP A 172 -17.15 -4.39 30.55
CA ASP A 172 -17.95 -5.38 31.29
C ASP A 172 -17.46 -6.84 31.17
N GLY A 173 -16.14 -7.02 31.07
CA GLY A 173 -15.50 -8.34 30.89
C GLY A 173 -15.56 -8.88 29.46
N VAL A 174 -16.22 -8.17 28.53
CA VAL A 174 -16.23 -8.47 27.10
C VAL A 174 -15.02 -7.81 26.45
N LYS A 175 -14.16 -8.63 25.83
CA LYS A 175 -13.04 -8.15 25.02
C LYS A 175 -13.53 -7.83 23.61
N THR A 176 -13.50 -6.57 23.23
CA THR A 176 -13.75 -6.10 21.86
C THR A 176 -12.41 -5.84 21.18
N ILE A 177 -12.17 -6.51 20.06
CA ILE A 177 -10.95 -6.41 19.28
C ILE A 177 -11.24 -5.54 18.05
N VAL A 178 -10.44 -4.50 17.84
CA VAL A 178 -10.49 -3.70 16.61
C VAL A 178 -9.38 -4.17 15.67
N PRO A 179 -9.70 -4.60 14.44
CA PRO A 179 -8.68 -5.06 13.50
C PRO A 179 -7.84 -3.88 13.00
N ASN A 180 -6.55 -4.12 12.79
CA ASN A 180 -5.68 -3.27 11.99
C ASN A 180 -5.80 -3.68 10.52
N VAL A 181 -6.79 -3.12 9.81
CA VAL A 181 -7.10 -3.49 8.42
C VAL A 181 -5.94 -3.15 7.47
N LEU A 182 -5.22 -2.07 7.76
CA LEU A 182 -4.06 -1.62 6.99
C LEU A 182 -2.86 -2.57 7.11
N ASN A 183 -2.82 -3.41 8.15
CA ASN A 183 -1.64 -4.20 8.53
C ASN A 183 -0.39 -3.32 8.61
N THR A 184 -0.54 -2.11 9.15
CA THR A 184 0.55 -1.15 9.27
C THR A 184 0.86 -0.86 10.73
N ILE A 185 2.14 -0.90 11.10
CA ILE A 185 2.64 -0.49 12.41
C ILE A 185 3.33 0.85 12.23
N SER A 186 3.00 1.80 13.10
CA SER A 186 3.65 3.10 13.11
C SER A 186 5.07 2.99 13.66
N THR A 187 6.01 3.70 13.07
CA THR A 187 7.38 3.82 13.58
C THR A 187 7.52 4.83 14.72
N SER A 188 6.57 5.76 14.92
CA SER A 188 6.52 6.59 16.13
C SER A 188 5.94 5.84 17.30
N GLY A 189 6.59 5.99 18.44
CA GLY A 189 6.04 5.59 19.72
C GLY A 189 6.17 4.09 19.93
N ASP A 190 5.17 3.53 20.60
CA ASP A 190 5.15 2.11 20.92
C ASP A 190 4.94 1.27 19.65
N LYS A 191 5.94 0.44 19.33
CA LYS A 191 5.89 -0.49 18.19
C LYS A 191 5.22 -1.81 18.57
N ASN A 192 4.72 -1.94 19.79
CA ASN A 192 3.98 -3.11 20.23
C ASN A 192 2.69 -3.23 19.43
N PHE A 193 2.36 -4.46 19.08
CA PHE A 193 1.11 -4.76 18.40
C PHE A 193 0.59 -6.10 18.85
N TYR A 194 -0.72 -6.27 18.77
CA TYR A 194 -1.38 -7.52 19.14
C TYR A 194 -1.67 -8.34 17.89
N LEU A 195 -1.51 -9.66 18.03
CA LEU A 195 -1.97 -10.63 17.05
C LEU A 195 -3.12 -11.43 17.63
N PHE A 196 -4.20 -11.53 16.86
CA PHE A 196 -5.33 -12.40 17.14
C PHE A 196 -5.43 -13.51 16.10
N PHE A 197 -5.71 -14.73 16.54
CA PHE A 197 -6.06 -15.85 15.68
C PHE A 197 -6.78 -16.93 16.51
N GLU A 198 -7.40 -17.88 15.81
CA GLU A 198 -8.08 -19.01 16.42
C GLU A 198 -7.23 -20.27 16.24
N VAL A 199 -7.09 -21.05 17.32
CA VAL A 199 -6.50 -22.38 17.31
C VAL A 199 -7.63 -23.41 17.35
N TYR A 200 -7.64 -24.32 16.37
CA TYR A 200 -8.59 -25.42 16.30
C TYR A 200 -7.89 -26.71 16.72
N ASN A 201 -8.23 -27.16 17.92
CA ASN A 201 -7.79 -28.44 18.46
C ASN A 201 -8.79 -29.51 18.04
N ASN A 202 -8.49 -30.26 16.99
CA ASN A 202 -9.35 -31.34 16.50
C ASN A 202 -9.09 -32.67 17.22
N THR A 203 -8.31 -32.65 18.31
CA THR A 203 -8.12 -33.80 19.18
C THR A 203 -9.16 -33.83 20.30
N ASN A 204 -9.23 -34.95 21.02
CA ASN A 204 -10.09 -35.11 22.18
C ASN A 204 -9.40 -34.75 23.51
N ILE A 205 -8.16 -34.24 23.47
CA ILE A 205 -7.38 -33.90 24.65
C ILE A 205 -7.22 -32.39 24.77
N SER A 206 -7.31 -31.89 26.00
CA SER A 206 -6.82 -30.53 26.30
C SER A 206 -5.31 -30.60 26.48
N ASP A 207 -4.59 -29.59 26.01
CA ASP A 207 -3.13 -29.55 26.07
C ASP A 207 -2.63 -28.11 26.18
N SER A 208 -1.36 -27.96 26.55
CA SER A 208 -0.63 -26.72 26.33
C SER A 208 -0.08 -26.68 24.90
N VAL A 209 -0.02 -25.49 24.32
CA VAL A 209 0.66 -25.23 23.05
C VAL A 209 1.77 -24.23 23.23
N ASP A 210 2.89 -24.52 22.57
CA ASP A 210 3.99 -23.60 22.41
C ASP A 210 3.76 -22.80 21.11
N ILE A 211 3.54 -21.49 21.27
CA ILE A 211 3.30 -20.55 20.18
C ILE A 211 4.59 -19.79 19.96
N THR A 212 5.25 -20.04 18.83
CA THR A 212 6.48 -19.33 18.44
C THR A 212 6.19 -18.43 17.27
N TYR A 213 6.80 -17.25 17.25
CA TYR A 213 6.68 -16.35 16.12
C TYR A 213 8.04 -15.83 15.67
N LYS A 214 8.13 -15.54 14.37
CA LYS A 214 9.30 -14.98 13.72
C LYS A 214 8.88 -13.87 12.77
N ILE A 215 9.52 -12.71 12.87
CA ILE A 215 9.32 -11.57 11.97
C ILE A 215 10.55 -11.48 11.07
N ASP A 216 10.33 -11.52 9.75
CA ASP A 216 11.38 -11.39 8.75
C ASP A 216 11.10 -10.16 7.86
N LYS A 217 12.13 -9.34 7.59
CA LYS A 217 12.03 -8.23 6.62
C LYS A 217 11.99 -8.80 5.19
N ILE A 218 11.02 -8.37 4.40
CA ILE A 218 10.89 -8.74 2.98
C ILE A 218 11.84 -7.85 2.18
N LYS A 219 12.97 -8.41 1.71
CA LYS A 219 13.90 -7.70 0.82
C LYS A 219 13.58 -8.01 -0.65
N LYS A 220 13.51 -6.97 -1.50
CA LYS A 220 13.34 -7.10 -2.96
C LYS A 220 14.58 -7.70 -3.68
N ARG A 221 15.75 -7.73 -3.04
CA ARG A 221 17.00 -8.30 -3.58
C ARG A 221 17.50 -9.46 -2.71
N LYS A 222 17.79 -10.60 -3.34
CA LYS A 222 18.06 -11.94 -2.76
C LYS A 222 19.32 -12.10 -1.88
N ARG A 223 19.99 -11.03 -1.45
CA ARG A 223 21.26 -11.16 -0.69
C ARG A 223 21.20 -10.31 0.56
N GLU A 224 20.84 -10.98 1.66
CA GLU A 224 21.05 -10.67 3.09
C GLU A 224 19.78 -10.99 3.89
N GLN A 225 19.80 -12.10 4.64
CA GLN A 225 18.89 -12.26 5.77
C GLN A 225 19.44 -11.39 6.88
N ASP A 226 18.75 -10.30 7.22
CA ASP A 226 19.09 -9.56 8.43
C ASP A 226 17.83 -9.06 9.13
N VAL A 227 17.87 -9.29 10.44
CA VAL A 227 16.85 -9.03 11.45
C VAL A 227 15.67 -9.99 11.42
N SER A 228 15.84 -11.12 12.12
CA SER A 228 14.71 -11.93 12.61
C SER A 228 14.41 -11.56 14.06
N PHE A 229 13.23 -11.02 14.32
CA PHE A 229 12.72 -10.93 15.70
C PHE A 229 11.95 -12.20 16.02
N THR A 230 12.21 -12.82 17.16
CA THR A 230 11.53 -14.03 17.59
C THR A 230 10.96 -13.88 18.99
N GLY A 231 9.86 -14.57 19.24
CA GLY A 231 9.29 -14.68 20.56
C GLY A 231 8.50 -15.98 20.71
N ALA A 232 8.15 -16.29 21.95
CA ALA A 232 7.39 -17.48 22.29
C ALA A 232 6.40 -17.17 23.42
N VAL A 233 5.22 -17.76 23.32
CA VAL A 233 4.15 -17.70 24.32
C VAL A 233 3.63 -19.12 24.52
N LYS A 234 3.20 -19.44 25.73
CA LYS A 234 2.58 -20.73 26.03
C LYS A 234 1.13 -20.52 26.43
N GLU A 235 0.24 -21.28 25.84
CA GLU A 235 -1.20 -21.18 26.06
C GLU A 235 -1.81 -22.55 26.32
N PHE A 236 -2.93 -22.59 27.05
CA PHE A 236 -3.70 -23.81 27.25
C PHE A 236 -4.91 -23.83 26.32
N ILE A 237 -5.11 -24.95 25.61
CA ILE A 237 -6.21 -25.11 24.67
C ILE A 237 -7.07 -26.33 25.00
N LYS A 238 -8.38 -26.17 24.83
CA LYS A 238 -9.38 -27.25 24.94
C LYS A 238 -9.68 -27.83 23.55
N PRO A 239 -10.27 -29.04 23.45
CA PRO A 239 -10.86 -29.51 22.20
C PRO A 239 -11.79 -28.47 21.58
N GLY A 240 -11.73 -28.35 20.26
CA GLY A 240 -12.48 -27.36 19.48
C GLY A 240 -11.75 -26.02 19.31
N LYS A 241 -12.53 -24.95 19.25
CA LYS A 241 -12.07 -23.59 18.93
C LYS A 241 -11.55 -22.87 20.19
N ASN A 242 -10.35 -22.28 20.07
CA ASN A 242 -9.72 -21.49 21.12
C ASN A 242 -9.26 -20.15 20.52
N SER A 243 -9.68 -19.04 21.12
CA SER A 243 -9.28 -17.70 20.70
C SER A 243 -7.99 -17.29 21.39
N ILE A 244 -6.95 -16.97 20.62
CA ILE A 244 -5.64 -16.55 21.13
C ILE A 244 -5.41 -15.10 20.76
N ILE A 245 -4.93 -14.32 21.73
CA ILE A 245 -4.40 -12.97 21.50
C ILE A 245 -3.13 -12.79 22.32
N PHE A 246 -2.05 -12.35 21.68
CA PHE A 246 -0.82 -12.01 22.39
C PHE A 246 -0.18 -10.75 21.82
N GLU A 247 0.62 -10.12 22.67
CA GLU A 247 1.40 -8.92 22.33
C GLU A 247 2.75 -9.32 21.74
N VAL A 248 3.12 -8.69 20.64
CA VAL A 248 4.49 -8.65 20.13
C VAL A 248 5.15 -7.40 20.71
N SER A 249 5.92 -7.56 21.77
CA SER A 249 6.52 -6.44 22.50
C SER A 249 7.91 -6.07 21.96
N GLU A 250 8.16 -4.77 21.85
CA GLU A 250 9.39 -4.09 21.44
C GLU A 250 10.10 -4.74 20.24
N PRO A 251 9.40 -5.00 19.12
CA PRO A 251 10.04 -5.58 17.96
C PRO A 251 11.11 -4.62 17.43
N LYS A 252 12.34 -5.12 17.27
CA LYS A 252 13.45 -4.37 16.65
C LYS A 252 13.27 -4.27 15.13
N ILE A 253 12.23 -3.56 14.69
CA ILE A 253 11.83 -3.38 13.29
C ILE A 253 11.87 -1.89 12.92
N GLY A 254 12.36 -1.61 11.72
CA GLY A 254 12.40 -0.26 11.13
C GLY A 254 11.43 -0.17 9.95
N PHE A 255 11.49 0.93 9.21
CA PHE A 255 10.74 1.08 7.96
C PHE A 255 10.94 -0.10 7.01
N GLY A 256 9.85 -0.72 6.54
CA GLY A 256 9.92 -1.78 5.54
C GLY A 256 8.70 -2.67 5.46
N ASP A 257 8.75 -3.62 4.55
CA ASP A 257 7.75 -4.67 4.40
C ASP A 257 8.23 -5.90 5.19
N TYR A 258 7.34 -6.54 5.92
CA TYR A 258 7.68 -7.65 6.81
C TYR A 258 6.67 -8.79 6.66
N ILE A 259 7.11 -9.99 7.05
CA ILE A 259 6.24 -11.14 7.23
C ILE A 259 6.40 -11.64 8.67
N ILE A 260 5.29 -11.80 9.38
CA ILE A 260 5.24 -12.54 10.64
C ILE A 260 4.79 -13.96 10.37
N SER A 261 5.56 -14.94 10.84
CA SER A 261 5.26 -16.36 10.81
C SER A 261 4.98 -16.84 12.22
N VAL A 262 3.80 -17.39 12.47
CA VAL A 262 3.39 -17.94 13.78
C VAL A 262 3.23 -19.44 13.64
N GLN A 263 3.97 -20.20 14.43
CA GLN A 263 3.84 -21.65 14.56
C GLN A 263 3.23 -21.98 15.93
N VAL A 264 2.18 -22.79 15.91
CA VAL A 264 1.56 -23.37 17.11
C VAL A 264 1.85 -24.85 17.12
N LYS A 265 2.41 -25.34 18.23
CA LYS A 265 2.84 -26.72 18.41
C LYS A 265 2.31 -27.29 19.72
N MET A 266 1.69 -28.47 19.69
CA MET A 266 1.22 -29.13 20.92
C MET A 266 2.39 -29.62 21.77
N SER A 267 2.33 -29.38 23.07
CA SER A 267 3.38 -29.82 24.01
C SER A 267 3.38 -31.34 24.17
N SER A 268 2.22 -32.01 24.11
CA SER A 268 2.14 -33.47 24.25
C SER A 268 2.65 -34.23 23.04
N ASN A 269 2.54 -33.64 21.84
CA ASN A 269 3.03 -34.23 20.60
C ASN A 269 3.61 -33.15 19.67
N PRO A 270 4.94 -33.00 19.63
CA PRO A 270 5.65 -32.09 18.74
C PRO A 270 5.30 -32.16 17.24
N ASP A 271 4.83 -33.31 16.76
CA ASP A 271 4.46 -33.46 15.34
C ASP A 271 3.11 -32.79 15.02
N TYR A 272 2.33 -32.46 16.05
CA TYR A 272 1.08 -31.72 15.90
C TYR A 272 1.38 -30.23 15.94
N TYR A 273 1.63 -29.67 14.77
CA TYR A 273 1.87 -28.23 14.60
C TYR A 273 1.19 -27.68 13.34
N PHE A 274 0.99 -26.36 13.36
CA PHE A 274 0.56 -25.60 12.20
C PHE A 274 1.26 -24.25 12.18
N THR A 275 1.55 -23.74 10.98
CA THR A 275 2.14 -22.41 10.77
C THR A 275 1.22 -21.57 9.90
N ALA A 276 0.95 -20.34 10.32
CA ALA A 276 0.32 -19.31 9.50
C ALA A 276 1.24 -18.10 9.38
N GLN A 277 1.05 -17.32 8.32
CA GLN A 277 1.87 -16.15 8.03
C GLN A 277 0.99 -14.95 7.69
N ARG A 278 1.51 -13.75 7.97
CA ARG A 278 0.86 -12.49 7.60
C ARG A 278 1.91 -11.46 7.19
N GLY A 279 1.71 -10.86 6.03
CA GLY A 279 2.47 -9.69 5.59
C GLY A 279 1.97 -8.44 6.30
N PHE A 280 2.88 -7.58 6.71
CA PHE A 280 2.57 -6.28 7.30
C PHE A 280 3.64 -5.26 6.94
N VAL A 281 3.33 -3.99 7.16
CA VAL A 281 4.17 -2.88 6.77
C VAL A 281 4.52 -2.06 8.02
N VAL A 282 5.76 -1.62 8.12
CA VAL A 282 6.21 -0.67 9.13
C VAL A 282 6.49 0.65 8.43
N ARG A 283 5.73 1.69 8.78
CA ARG A 283 5.81 3.03 8.16
C ARG A 283 5.57 4.10 9.22
N TRP A 284 6.12 5.29 9.03
CA TRP A 284 5.63 6.43 9.80
C TRP A 284 4.34 6.97 9.21
N HIS A 285 3.42 7.40 10.08
CA HIS A 285 2.17 8.03 9.62
C HIS A 285 2.40 9.34 8.86
N GLU A 286 3.51 10.04 9.13
CA GLU A 286 3.89 11.26 8.42
C GLU A 286 4.50 10.98 7.03
N ILE A 287 4.97 9.75 6.76
CA ILE A 287 5.52 9.38 5.45
C ILE A 287 4.35 9.02 4.51
N PRO A 288 4.26 9.64 3.31
CA PRO A 288 3.23 9.30 2.34
C PRO A 288 3.31 7.84 1.90
N GLU A 289 2.16 7.20 1.66
CA GLU A 289 2.09 5.81 1.19
C GLU A 289 2.80 5.57 -0.15
N LEU A 290 2.99 6.64 -0.93
CA LEU A 290 3.76 6.64 -2.18
C LEU A 290 5.21 6.18 -1.96
N ILE A 291 5.74 6.33 -0.75
CA ILE A 291 7.09 5.94 -0.39
C ILE A 291 7.07 4.50 0.14
N THR A 292 7.49 3.56 -0.71
CA THR A 292 7.60 2.14 -0.36
C THR A 292 9.00 1.71 0.04
N ASP A 293 10.01 2.51 -0.27
CA ASP A 293 11.43 2.21 -0.08
C ASP A 293 12.14 3.50 0.34
N LEU A 294 12.53 3.57 1.61
CA LEU A 294 13.10 4.79 2.19
C LEU A 294 14.46 5.13 1.58
N ASP A 295 15.30 4.14 1.28
CA ASP A 295 16.61 4.36 0.66
C ASP A 295 16.45 4.97 -0.74
N LYS A 296 15.52 4.43 -1.52
CA LYS A 296 15.16 4.99 -2.82
C LYS A 296 14.58 6.39 -2.71
N ALA A 297 13.72 6.62 -1.71
CA ALA A 297 13.15 7.95 -1.46
C ALA A 297 14.24 8.98 -1.15
N ILE A 298 15.26 8.60 -0.39
CA ILE A 298 16.41 9.45 -0.04
C ILE A 298 17.27 9.73 -1.27
N GLU A 299 17.53 8.73 -2.13
CA GLU A 299 18.23 8.96 -3.41
C GLU A 299 17.52 10.00 -4.27
N GLN A 300 16.19 9.93 -4.30
CA GLN A 300 15.35 10.83 -5.08
C GLN A 300 15.37 12.26 -4.56
N LEU A 301 15.81 12.55 -3.34
CA LEU A 301 15.92 13.92 -2.82
C LEU A 301 16.96 14.78 -3.55
N VAL A 302 17.74 14.21 -4.49
CA VAL A 302 18.77 14.92 -5.26
C VAL A 302 18.30 16.19 -5.97
N TYR A 303 17.00 16.32 -6.25
CA TYR A 303 16.44 17.51 -6.90
C TYR A 303 15.98 18.62 -5.95
N ILE A 304 15.99 18.38 -4.63
CA ILE A 304 15.47 19.32 -3.62
C ILE A 304 16.41 19.50 -2.41
N ALA A 305 17.31 18.55 -2.16
CA ALA A 305 18.25 18.55 -1.05
C ALA A 305 19.65 18.98 -1.50
N LYS A 306 20.37 19.67 -0.61
CA LYS A 306 21.80 19.94 -0.80
C LYS A 306 22.64 18.67 -0.59
N PRO A 307 23.86 18.59 -1.16
CA PRO A 307 24.74 17.43 -0.97
C PRO A 307 25.00 17.10 0.52
N GLU A 308 25.15 18.11 1.37
CA GLU A 308 25.40 17.93 2.80
C GLU A 308 24.19 17.33 3.53
N GLU A 309 22.98 17.77 3.16
CA GLU A 309 21.72 17.24 3.71
C GLU A 309 21.53 15.77 3.33
N LEU A 310 21.80 15.43 2.05
CA LEU A 310 21.76 14.04 1.58
C LEU A 310 22.77 13.16 2.30
N ASN A 311 24.01 13.64 2.44
CA ASN A 311 25.06 12.90 3.14
C ASN A 311 24.72 12.73 4.63
N TYR A 312 24.11 13.74 5.26
CA TYR A 312 23.60 13.63 6.62
C TYR A 312 22.56 12.52 6.73
N ILE A 313 21.55 12.45 5.86
CA ILE A 313 20.54 11.38 5.94
C ILE A 313 21.18 10.00 5.66
N LYS A 314 22.03 9.89 4.64
CA LYS A 314 22.66 8.62 4.21
C LYS A 314 23.66 8.04 5.21
N SER A 315 24.23 8.86 6.09
CA SER A 315 25.20 8.45 7.12
C SER A 315 24.56 7.96 8.43
N ALA A 316 23.24 7.77 8.46
CA ALA A 316 22.54 7.17 9.59
C ALA A 316 23.05 5.75 9.89
N GLN A 317 23.12 5.40 11.17
CA GLN A 317 23.65 4.12 11.65
C GLN A 317 22.66 2.96 11.46
N ASP A 318 21.36 3.25 11.54
CA ASP A 318 20.29 2.27 11.36
C ASP A 318 19.06 2.87 10.66
N ASP A 319 18.10 2.01 10.30
CA ASP A 319 16.88 2.40 9.60
C ASP A 319 16.02 3.39 10.40
N THR A 320 16.05 3.32 11.75
CA THR A 320 15.26 4.21 12.61
C THR A 320 15.85 5.61 12.61
N GLU A 321 17.17 5.73 12.70
CA GLU A 321 17.87 7.01 12.59
C GLU A 321 17.72 7.59 11.18
N LYS A 322 17.83 6.76 10.14
CA LYS A 322 17.69 7.18 8.74
C LYS A 322 16.31 7.79 8.49
N GLU A 323 15.28 7.12 8.99
CA GLU A 323 13.90 7.60 8.98
C GLU A 323 13.77 8.93 9.70
N LYS A 324 14.24 9.04 10.95
CA LYS A 324 14.22 10.29 11.70
C LYS A 324 14.85 11.46 10.92
N ARG A 325 16.06 11.27 10.37
CA ARG A 325 16.77 12.31 9.60
C ARG A 325 16.02 12.69 8.32
N PHE A 326 15.40 11.72 7.64
CA PHE A 326 14.59 11.96 6.45
C PHE A 326 13.38 12.87 6.74
N LEU A 327 12.70 12.66 7.86
CA LEU A 327 11.55 13.49 8.21
C LEU A 327 11.94 14.83 8.82
N GLU A 328 13.05 14.92 9.54
CA GLU A 328 13.60 16.21 9.94
C GLU A 328 13.90 17.09 8.71
N PHE A 329 14.37 16.51 7.60
CA PHE A 329 14.53 17.22 6.34
C PHE A 329 13.19 17.74 5.81
N TRP A 330 12.16 16.90 5.74
CA TRP A 330 10.85 17.30 5.21
C TRP A 330 10.14 18.31 6.11
N ARG A 331 10.16 18.14 7.43
CA ARG A 331 9.58 19.08 8.41
C ARG A 331 10.15 20.49 8.27
N LYS A 332 11.44 20.64 7.94
CA LYS A 332 12.05 21.96 7.68
C LYS A 332 11.53 22.64 6.41
N LYS A 333 10.96 21.87 5.47
CA LYS A 333 10.40 22.33 4.21
C LYS A 333 8.88 22.31 4.19
N ASP A 334 8.25 22.05 5.33
CA ASP A 334 6.80 21.98 5.46
C ASP A 334 6.17 23.38 5.33
N PRO A 335 5.36 23.64 4.29
CA PRO A 335 4.68 24.93 4.16
C PRO A 335 3.56 25.10 5.19
N THR A 336 3.07 24.01 5.79
CA THR A 336 1.86 23.95 6.60
C THR A 336 2.09 23.07 7.85
N PRO A 337 3.04 23.45 8.73
CA PRO A 337 3.50 22.62 9.85
C PRO A 337 2.46 22.37 10.95
N ASN A 338 1.30 23.04 10.86
CA ASN A 338 0.17 22.82 11.76
C ASN A 338 -0.72 21.65 11.32
N THR A 339 -0.47 21.05 10.16
CA THR A 339 -1.15 19.84 9.71
C THR A 339 -0.26 18.62 9.93
N VAL A 340 -0.87 17.43 9.96
CA VAL A 340 -0.13 16.16 10.05
C VAL A 340 0.59 15.85 8.72
N LYS A 341 0.12 16.44 7.61
CA LYS A 341 0.65 16.18 6.28
C LYS A 341 1.72 17.21 5.96
N ASN A 342 2.73 16.77 5.21
CA ASN A 342 3.62 17.67 4.52
C ASN A 342 3.25 17.66 3.04
N GLU A 343 2.47 18.66 2.62
CA GLU A 343 1.92 18.77 1.27
C GLU A 343 3.03 18.84 0.22
N LEU A 344 4.16 19.47 0.55
CA LEU A 344 5.32 19.52 -0.33
C LEU A 344 5.94 18.13 -0.53
N MET A 345 6.05 17.32 0.52
CA MET A 345 6.53 15.94 0.42
C MET A 345 5.58 15.08 -0.41
N GLU A 346 4.26 15.16 -0.17
CA GLU A 346 3.25 14.41 -0.94
C GLU A 346 3.33 14.77 -2.43
N GLU A 347 3.37 16.05 -2.76
CA GLU A 347 3.49 16.54 -4.15
C GLU A 347 4.81 16.12 -4.80
N TYR A 348 5.93 16.18 -4.05
CA TYR A 348 7.23 15.76 -4.56
C TYR A 348 7.23 14.28 -4.96
N TYR A 349 6.78 13.39 -4.08
CA TYR A 349 6.76 11.96 -4.37
C TYR A 349 5.65 11.56 -5.35
N SER A 350 4.58 12.35 -5.44
CA SER A 350 3.57 12.25 -6.50
C SER A 350 4.22 12.49 -7.88
N ARG A 351 5.04 13.54 -8.03
CA ARG A 351 5.79 13.81 -9.27
C ARG A 351 6.84 12.75 -9.58
N VAL A 352 7.51 12.23 -8.56
CA VAL A 352 8.46 11.11 -8.72
C VAL A 352 7.76 9.86 -9.23
N LYS A 353 6.60 9.51 -8.67
CA LYS A 353 5.78 8.38 -9.14
C LYS A 353 5.37 8.59 -10.59
N TYR A 354 4.82 9.77 -10.91
CA TYR A 354 4.44 10.12 -12.27
C TYR A 354 5.61 9.95 -13.25
N ALA A 355 6.78 10.51 -12.91
CA ALA A 355 7.97 10.40 -13.73
C ALA A 355 8.37 8.94 -13.97
N ASN A 356 8.32 8.09 -12.94
CA ASN A 356 8.63 6.67 -13.09
C ASN A 356 7.65 5.90 -13.97
N GLU A 357 6.36 6.27 -13.93
CA GLU A 357 5.31 5.63 -14.72
C GLU A 357 5.34 6.06 -16.20
N HIS A 358 5.71 7.32 -16.48
CA HIS A 358 5.57 7.91 -17.82
C HIS A 358 6.89 8.10 -18.57
N PHE A 359 8.02 8.27 -17.85
CA PHE A 359 9.33 8.55 -18.45
C PHE A 359 10.33 7.41 -18.22
N GLY A 360 9.90 6.29 -17.64
CA GLY A 360 10.74 5.13 -17.40
C GLY A 360 11.01 4.34 -18.68
N HIS A 361 12.29 4.08 -18.98
CA HIS A 361 12.73 3.18 -20.05
C HIS A 361 13.84 2.26 -19.52
N TYR A 362 15.08 2.44 -19.98
CA TYR A 362 16.25 1.72 -19.45
C TYR A 362 16.65 2.21 -18.04
N LEU A 363 16.35 3.47 -17.75
CA LEU A 363 16.50 4.10 -16.44
C LEU A 363 15.13 4.24 -15.78
N GLU A 364 15.14 4.30 -14.45
CA GLU A 364 13.97 4.74 -13.70
C GLU A 364 13.60 6.15 -14.14
N GLY A 365 12.32 6.42 -14.35
CA GLY A 365 11.87 7.67 -14.96
C GLY A 365 12.31 8.92 -14.20
N TRP A 366 12.42 8.86 -12.86
CA TRP A 366 12.97 9.96 -12.07
C TRP A 366 14.40 10.36 -12.44
N LYS A 367 15.21 9.44 -12.99
CA LYS A 367 16.60 9.68 -13.43
C LYS A 367 16.70 10.19 -14.87
N THR A 368 15.59 10.23 -15.61
CA THR A 368 15.59 10.75 -16.99
C THR A 368 15.52 12.26 -16.99
N ASP A 369 15.90 12.89 -18.10
CA ASP A 369 15.89 14.34 -18.19
C ASP A 369 14.46 14.90 -18.13
N MET A 370 13.49 14.24 -18.78
CA MET A 370 12.06 14.58 -18.68
C MET A 370 11.55 14.43 -17.25
N GLY A 371 11.90 13.34 -16.57
CA GLY A 371 11.53 13.13 -15.17
C GLY A 371 12.13 14.15 -14.22
N MET A 372 13.40 14.50 -14.40
CA MET A 372 14.07 15.56 -13.65
C MET A 372 13.35 16.89 -13.80
N VAL A 373 13.05 17.32 -15.04
CA VAL A 373 12.32 18.59 -15.29
C VAL A 373 10.93 18.55 -14.67
N TYR A 374 10.20 17.44 -14.82
CA TYR A 374 8.85 17.29 -14.26
C TYR A 374 8.85 17.34 -12.72
N ILE A 375 9.83 16.72 -12.06
CA ILE A 375 9.92 16.74 -10.59
C ILE A 375 10.21 18.17 -10.10
N ILE A 376 11.18 18.85 -10.71
CA ILE A 376 11.62 20.20 -10.31
C ILE A 376 10.53 21.24 -10.57
N PHE A 377 9.95 21.24 -11.77
CA PHE A 377 9.05 22.32 -12.22
C PHE A 377 7.57 21.95 -12.16
N GLY A 378 7.24 20.68 -11.92
CA GLY A 378 5.86 20.19 -11.94
C GLY A 378 5.37 19.89 -13.37
N PRO A 379 4.05 19.78 -13.57
CA PRO A 379 3.49 19.57 -14.90
C PRO A 379 3.69 20.80 -15.80
N PRO A 380 4.04 20.61 -17.08
CA PRO A 380 4.14 21.72 -18.03
C PRO A 380 2.76 22.31 -18.33
N SER A 381 2.72 23.62 -18.60
CA SER A 381 1.51 24.33 -19.03
C SER A 381 1.03 23.86 -20.41
N SER A 382 1.96 23.48 -21.28
CA SER A 382 1.68 22.95 -22.62
C SER A 382 2.83 22.08 -23.11
N VAL A 383 2.52 21.06 -23.92
CA VAL A 383 3.49 20.16 -24.54
C VAL A 383 3.26 20.16 -26.05
N ASP A 384 4.28 20.55 -26.80
CA ASP A 384 4.30 20.48 -28.26
C ASP A 384 5.20 19.32 -28.71
N ARG A 385 4.68 18.44 -29.56
CA ARG A 385 5.32 17.16 -29.91
C ARG A 385 5.57 17.08 -31.40
N HIS A 386 6.79 16.70 -31.75
CA HIS A 386 7.25 16.59 -33.13
C HIS A 386 7.81 15.19 -33.40
N PRO A 387 6.96 14.14 -33.48
CA PRO A 387 7.42 12.76 -33.60
C PRO A 387 7.89 12.34 -35.00
N PHE A 388 7.49 13.06 -36.06
CA PHE A 388 7.68 12.64 -37.45
C PHE A 388 8.16 13.78 -38.37
N ASP A 389 8.93 14.72 -37.84
CA ASP A 389 9.46 15.82 -38.63
C ASP A 389 10.45 15.31 -39.69
N ILE A 390 10.16 15.60 -40.97
CA ILE A 390 10.89 15.05 -42.13
C ILE A 390 12.41 15.33 -42.07
N ASN A 391 12.82 16.42 -41.43
CA ASN A 391 14.21 16.87 -41.35
C ASN A 391 14.73 17.01 -39.90
N ALA A 392 14.05 16.41 -38.92
CA ALA A 392 14.47 16.45 -37.52
C ALA A 392 14.28 15.11 -36.83
N LYS A 393 15.13 14.80 -35.85
CA LYS A 393 14.86 13.68 -34.94
C LYS A 393 13.63 14.01 -34.07
N PRO A 394 12.89 13.01 -33.56
CA PRO A 394 11.74 13.27 -32.70
C PRO A 394 12.09 14.15 -31.50
N TYR A 395 11.27 15.17 -31.21
CA TYR A 395 11.47 16.04 -30.05
C TYR A 395 10.16 16.48 -29.41
N GLU A 396 10.22 16.83 -28.13
CA GLU A 396 9.15 17.47 -27.39
C GLU A 396 9.59 18.83 -26.86
N ILE A 397 8.69 19.81 -26.88
CA ILE A 397 8.87 21.10 -26.23
C ILE A 397 7.85 21.22 -25.11
N TRP A 398 8.34 21.40 -23.90
CA TRP A 398 7.51 21.65 -22.73
C TRP A 398 7.55 23.14 -22.39
N TYR A 399 6.38 23.76 -22.30
CA TYR A 399 6.22 25.17 -21.96
C TYR A 399 5.75 25.33 -20.53
N TYR A 400 6.42 26.19 -19.77
CA TYR A 400 6.07 26.58 -18.42
C TYR A 400 5.84 28.09 -18.40
N TYR A 401 4.59 28.53 -18.61
CA TYR A 401 4.29 29.94 -18.80
C TYR A 401 4.46 30.77 -17.52
N GLU A 402 4.16 30.19 -16.35
CA GLU A 402 4.26 30.88 -15.06
C GLU A 402 5.69 31.32 -14.71
N ILE A 403 6.68 30.53 -15.12
CA ILE A 403 8.11 30.82 -14.93
C ILE A 403 8.80 31.30 -16.21
N ASN A 404 8.03 31.52 -17.29
CA ASN A 404 8.50 31.92 -18.61
C ASN A 404 9.68 31.07 -19.13
N ARG A 405 9.55 29.74 -19.04
CA ARG A 405 10.57 28.79 -19.52
C ARG A 405 10.02 27.81 -20.54
N ARG A 406 10.92 27.30 -21.37
CA ARG A 406 10.67 26.13 -22.21
C ARG A 406 11.83 25.15 -22.09
N PHE A 407 11.51 23.87 -22.10
CA PHE A 407 12.48 22.79 -22.13
C PHE A 407 12.29 21.97 -23.40
N ILE A 408 13.38 21.70 -24.11
CA ILE A 408 13.33 20.93 -25.36
C ILE A 408 14.03 19.61 -25.11
N PHE A 409 13.34 18.53 -25.44
CA PHE A 409 13.82 17.17 -25.28
C PHE A 409 13.94 16.50 -26.65
N LEU A 410 15.12 16.00 -26.97
CA LEU A 410 15.41 15.35 -28.25
C LEU A 410 15.58 13.85 -28.04
N ASP A 411 14.84 13.02 -28.76
CA ASP A 411 15.12 11.59 -28.81
C ASP A 411 16.26 11.34 -29.79
N GLU A 412 17.48 11.18 -29.25
CA GLU A 412 18.65 10.96 -30.08
C GLU A 412 18.68 9.57 -30.73
N THR A 413 17.95 8.62 -30.15
CA THR A 413 18.03 7.18 -30.42
C THR A 413 16.88 6.65 -31.27
N GLY A 414 15.73 7.32 -31.25
CA GLY A 414 14.47 6.88 -31.86
C GLY A 414 13.73 5.81 -31.05
N PHE A 415 14.16 5.54 -29.81
CA PHE A 415 13.57 4.53 -28.92
C PHE A 415 12.90 5.14 -27.68
N GLY A 416 12.69 6.47 -27.66
CA GLY A 416 12.08 7.19 -26.54
C GLY A 416 13.07 7.68 -25.46
N ASP A 417 14.38 7.59 -25.68
CA ASP A 417 15.38 8.15 -24.75
C ASP A 417 15.58 9.66 -25.00
N TYR A 418 14.60 10.43 -24.55
CA TYR A 418 14.57 11.89 -24.68
C TYR A 418 15.61 12.57 -23.79
N ARG A 419 16.50 13.36 -24.41
CA ARG A 419 17.57 14.12 -23.76
C ARG A 419 17.30 15.61 -23.76
N LEU A 420 17.53 16.26 -22.62
CA LEU A 420 17.34 17.70 -22.47
C LEU A 420 18.47 18.45 -23.18
N ILE A 421 18.11 19.27 -24.17
CA ILE A 421 19.08 20.06 -24.94
C ILE A 421 19.09 21.55 -24.56
N THR A 422 18.15 21.99 -23.72
CA THR A 422 18.10 23.34 -23.16
C THR A 422 18.72 23.40 -21.76
N PRO A 423 19.39 24.49 -21.36
CA PRO A 423 19.91 24.64 -20.01
C PRO A 423 18.80 24.51 -18.95
N LEU A 424 19.06 23.75 -17.89
CA LEU A 424 18.14 23.63 -16.76
C LEU A 424 18.02 24.95 -15.97
N TRP A 425 19.10 25.74 -15.95
CA TRP A 425 19.22 27.02 -15.25
C TRP A 425 19.78 28.08 -16.19
N ASP A 426 19.29 29.32 -16.08
CA ASP A 426 19.99 30.48 -16.63
C ASP A 426 21.12 30.92 -15.66
N GLU A 427 22.04 31.77 -16.11
CA GLU A 427 23.14 32.27 -15.25
C GLU A 427 22.65 33.01 -14.00
N TRP A 428 21.40 33.49 -13.99
CA TRP A 428 20.80 34.26 -12.89
C TRP A 428 20.23 33.37 -11.77
N THR A 429 19.74 32.18 -12.10
CA THR A 429 19.13 31.21 -11.15
C THR A 429 20.12 30.19 -10.58
N ARG A 430 21.35 30.16 -11.10
CA ARG A 430 22.42 29.22 -10.73
C ARG A 430 22.86 29.31 -9.26
N ASN A 431 22.63 30.44 -8.59
CA ASN A 431 23.09 30.70 -7.23
C ASN A 431 22.12 30.26 -6.11
N ILE A 432 20.92 29.79 -6.46
CA ILE A 432 19.92 29.37 -5.46
C ILE A 432 20.20 27.94 -4.93
N TRP A 433 21.00 27.16 -5.67
CA TRP A 433 21.23 25.73 -5.44
C TRP A 433 22.69 25.35 -5.13
N ARG A 434 23.53 26.31 -4.73
CA ARG A 434 24.87 26.02 -4.17
C ARG A 434 24.85 25.81 -2.65
#